data_AF-A0A067D7Q9-F1
#
_entry.id   AF-A0A067D7Q9-F1
#
_cell.length_a   1.000
_cell.length_b   1.000
_cell.length_c   1.000
_cell.angle_alpha   90.00
_cell.angle_beta   90.00
_cell.angle_gamma   90.00
#
_symmetry.space_group_name_H-M   'P 1'
#
loop_
_entity.id
_entity.type
_entity.pdbx_description
1 polymer ?
#
loop_
_entity_poly.entity_id
_entity_poly.type
_entity_poly.pdbx_seq_one_letter_code
_entity_poly.pdbx_strand_id
1 'polypeptide(L)'
;MKIEDPEVVDLVNQIEELEHKLFAHPLNKSQDENQIRCFQRKAEVNHEIQQLKSKMRDSQIQKFRDELKNRSRVLKKLGHINADGVVQLKGRAACLIDTGDELLVTELMFNGTFNDLDHHQVAALASCFIPVDKSSEQINLRMELAKPLQQLQESARKIAEIQNECKLEVNVDEYVESTVRPFLMDVIYCWSKGATFAEVIQMTDIFEGSIIRSARRLDEFLNQLRAAAQAVGEVNLEKKFAAASESLRRGIMFSNSLYL
;
A
#
# COMPACT_ATOMS: atom_id res chain seq x y z
N MET A 1 -38.74 4.04 55.57
CA MET A 1 -37.84 5.16 55.21
C MET A 1 -38.63 6.07 54.28
N LYS A 2 -38.77 7.37 54.58
CA LYS A 2 -39.57 8.32 53.78
C LYS A 2 -38.76 8.81 52.57
N ILE A 3 -38.50 7.91 51.62
CA ILE A 3 -37.77 8.22 50.40
C ILE A 3 -38.80 8.65 49.35
N GLU A 4 -38.73 9.90 48.90
CA GLU A 4 -39.67 10.53 47.96
C GLU A 4 -38.99 10.92 46.64
N ASP A 5 -37.78 10.41 46.39
CA ASP A 5 -37.04 10.66 45.15
C ASP A 5 -37.81 10.09 43.94
N PRO A 6 -38.12 10.90 42.91
CA PRO A 6 -38.93 10.48 41.78
C PRO A 6 -38.36 9.27 41.01
N GLU A 7 -37.04 9.18 40.81
CA GLU A 7 -36.43 8.05 40.08
C GLU A 7 -36.57 6.76 40.88
N VAL A 8 -36.42 6.85 42.21
CA VAL A 8 -36.60 5.70 43.10
C VAL A 8 -38.05 5.25 43.14
N VAL A 9 -39.00 6.20 43.20
CA VAL A 9 -40.44 5.90 43.17
C VAL A 9 -40.83 5.22 41.86
N ASP A 10 -40.32 5.70 40.72
CA ASP A 10 -40.59 5.09 39.42
C ASP A 10 -40.01 3.67 39.28
N LEU A 11 -38.79 3.45 39.79
CA LEU A 11 -38.20 2.10 39.85
C LEU A 11 -39.02 1.15 40.72
N VAL A 12 -39.51 1.60 41.87
CA VAL A 12 -40.36 0.79 42.74
C VAL A 12 -41.67 0.44 42.04
N ASN A 13 -42.30 1.40 41.36
CA ASN A 13 -43.52 1.14 40.58
C ASN A 13 -43.26 0.09 39.47
N GLN A 14 -42.11 0.15 38.79
CA GLN A 14 -41.73 -0.85 37.78
C GLN A 14 -41.52 -2.24 38.39
N ILE A 15 -40.92 -2.32 39.57
CA ILE A 15 -40.74 -3.59 40.30
C ILE A 15 -42.11 -4.17 40.66
N GLU A 16 -43.01 -3.36 41.24
CA GLU A 16 -44.36 -3.81 41.59
C GLU A 16 -45.14 -4.32 40.37
N GLU A 17 -45.04 -3.63 39.22
CA GLU A 17 -45.66 -4.11 37.98
C GLU A 17 -45.10 -5.47 37.52
N LEU A 18 -43.77 -5.64 37.59
CA LEU A 18 -43.11 -6.88 37.19
C LEU A 18 -43.44 -8.02 38.15
N GLU A 19 -43.51 -7.75 39.46
CA GLU A 19 -43.96 -8.70 40.47
C GLU A 19 -45.41 -9.13 40.22
N HIS A 20 -46.32 -8.19 39.98
CA HIS A 20 -47.71 -8.52 39.67
C HIS A 20 -47.81 -9.41 38.41
N LYS A 21 -47.04 -9.10 37.35
CA LYS A 21 -46.97 -9.93 36.14
C LYS A 21 -46.38 -11.31 36.42
N LEU A 22 -45.36 -11.42 37.26
CA LEU A 22 -44.76 -12.68 37.67
C LEU A 22 -45.77 -13.55 38.43
N PHE A 23 -46.45 -12.99 39.44
CA PHE A 23 -47.41 -13.71 40.26
C PHE A 23 -48.66 -14.15 39.48
N ALA A 24 -49.11 -13.33 38.53
CA ALA A 24 -50.22 -13.64 37.64
C ALA A 24 -49.88 -14.74 36.61
N HIS A 25 -48.60 -14.95 36.29
CA HIS A 25 -48.18 -15.88 35.26
C HIS A 25 -48.46 -17.35 35.68
N PRO A 26 -49.05 -18.21 34.81
CA PRO A 26 -49.42 -19.58 35.16
C PRO A 26 -48.28 -20.44 35.70
N LEU A 27 -47.05 -20.26 35.18
CA LEU A 27 -45.85 -20.96 35.64
C LEU A 27 -45.43 -20.65 37.07
N ASN A 28 -45.83 -19.49 37.62
CA ASN A 28 -45.55 -19.17 39.02
C ASN A 28 -46.32 -20.08 39.98
N LYS A 29 -47.47 -20.62 39.56
CA LYS A 29 -48.27 -21.57 40.35
C LYS A 29 -47.88 -23.02 40.13
N SER A 30 -47.46 -23.40 38.91
CA SER A 30 -47.13 -24.79 38.59
C SER A 30 -45.71 -25.21 38.98
N GLN A 31 -44.80 -24.25 39.22
CA GLN A 31 -43.40 -24.50 39.61
C GLN A 31 -42.71 -25.60 38.77
N ASP A 32 -42.97 -25.64 37.46
CA ASP A 32 -42.36 -26.62 36.57
C ASP A 32 -40.89 -26.26 36.31
N GLU A 33 -40.02 -26.70 37.21
CA GLU A 33 -38.58 -26.49 37.15
C GLU A 33 -37.96 -27.06 35.86
N ASN A 34 -38.52 -28.14 35.31
CA ASN A 34 -38.02 -28.73 34.07
C ASN A 34 -38.27 -27.79 32.88
N GLN A 35 -39.47 -27.19 32.80
CA GLN A 35 -39.78 -26.22 31.74
C GLN A 35 -38.90 -24.96 31.84
N ILE A 36 -38.66 -24.45 33.06
CA ILE A 36 -37.75 -23.32 33.29
C ILE A 36 -36.34 -23.66 32.86
N ARG A 37 -35.82 -24.83 33.26
CA ARG A 37 -34.48 -25.31 32.88
C ARG A 37 -34.33 -25.49 31.37
N CYS A 38 -35.36 -26.01 30.69
CA CYS A 38 -35.37 -26.10 29.22
C CYS A 38 -35.29 -24.72 28.55
N PHE A 39 -36.00 -23.73 29.09
CA PHE A 39 -35.98 -22.37 28.54
C PHE A 39 -34.66 -21.64 28.82
N GLN A 40 -34.07 -21.83 30.01
CA GLN A 40 -32.73 -21.36 30.35
C GLN A 40 -31.69 -21.96 29.39
N ARG A 41 -31.72 -23.29 29.19
CA ARG A 41 -30.81 -23.96 28.26
C ARG A 41 -30.96 -23.46 26.83
N LYS A 42 -32.20 -23.21 26.38
CA LYS A 42 -32.47 -22.60 25.07
C LYS A 42 -31.86 -21.19 24.97
N ALA A 43 -31.99 -20.38 26.02
CA ALA A 43 -31.43 -19.03 26.06
C ALA A 43 -29.89 -19.05 26.01
N GLU A 44 -29.25 -19.93 26.79
CA GLU A 44 -27.79 -20.16 26.75
C GLU A 44 -27.30 -20.53 25.35
N VAL A 45 -27.91 -21.55 24.74
CA VAL A 45 -27.54 -22.02 23.40
C VAL A 45 -27.77 -20.93 22.36
N ASN A 46 -28.85 -20.15 22.46
CA ASN A 46 -29.07 -19.01 21.58
C ASN A 46 -28.00 -17.93 21.75
N HIS A 47 -27.57 -17.66 22.98
CA HIS A 47 -26.49 -16.73 23.26
C HIS A 47 -25.17 -17.22 22.66
N GLU A 48 -24.84 -18.50 22.84
CA GLU A 48 -23.66 -19.15 22.26
C GLU A 48 -23.69 -19.11 20.72
N ILE A 49 -24.85 -19.36 20.10
CA ILE A 49 -25.04 -19.22 18.65
C ILE A 49 -24.74 -17.79 18.20
N GLN A 50 -25.22 -16.77 18.92
CA GLN A 50 -24.96 -15.37 18.56
C GLN A 50 -23.48 -15.02 18.70
N GLN A 51 -22.82 -15.49 19.76
CA GLN A 51 -21.39 -15.30 19.96
C GLN A 51 -20.58 -15.97 18.83
N LEU A 52 -20.88 -17.23 18.50
CA LEU A 52 -20.21 -17.96 17.43
C LEU A 52 -20.44 -17.31 16.07
N LYS A 53 -21.66 -16.84 15.78
CA LYS A 53 -21.96 -16.06 14.56
C LYS A 53 -21.17 -14.76 14.49
N SER A 54 -20.98 -14.05 15.61
CA SER A 54 -20.12 -12.86 15.62
C SER A 54 -18.68 -13.23 15.34
N LYS A 55 -18.13 -14.22 16.04
CA LYS A 55 -16.76 -14.71 15.81
C LYS A 55 -16.52 -15.15 14.36
N MET A 56 -17.51 -15.77 13.73
CA MET A 56 -17.44 -16.14 12.30
C MET A 56 -17.44 -14.92 11.38
N ARG A 57 -18.26 -13.89 11.66
CA ARG A 57 -18.25 -12.63 10.90
C ARG A 57 -16.95 -11.84 11.07
N ASP A 58 -16.40 -11.87 12.28
CA ASP A 58 -15.12 -11.24 12.62
C ASP A 58 -13.91 -12.07 12.15
N SER A 59 -14.14 -13.21 11.49
CA SER A 59 -13.06 -14.03 10.97
C SER A 59 -12.22 -13.27 9.96
N GLN A 60 -10.89 -13.34 10.13
CA GLN A 60 -9.93 -12.66 9.28
C GLN A 60 -10.06 -13.08 7.80
N ILE A 61 -10.52 -14.31 7.54
CA ILE A 61 -10.71 -14.86 6.19
C ILE A 61 -11.68 -14.01 5.36
N GLN A 62 -12.77 -13.51 5.95
CA GLN A 62 -13.72 -12.69 5.22
C GLN A 62 -13.10 -11.35 4.82
N LYS A 63 -12.37 -10.71 5.75
CA LYS A 63 -11.63 -9.46 5.47
C LYS A 63 -10.61 -9.64 4.35
N PHE A 64 -9.84 -10.73 4.36
CA PHE A 64 -8.90 -11.05 3.28
C PHE A 64 -9.59 -11.23 1.92
N ARG A 65 -10.75 -11.89 1.87
CA ARG A 65 -11.52 -12.07 0.62
C ARG A 65 -12.03 -10.74 0.07
N ASP A 66 -12.51 -9.87 0.95
CA ASP A 66 -13.00 -8.55 0.55
C ASP A 66 -11.86 -7.65 0.04
N GLU A 67 -10.71 -7.67 0.72
CA GLU A 67 -9.51 -6.96 0.26
C GLU A 67 -9.01 -7.50 -1.08
N LEU A 68 -8.92 -8.82 -1.26
CA LEU A 68 -8.52 -9.44 -2.53
C LEU A 68 -9.46 -9.02 -3.68
N LYS A 69 -10.76 -8.98 -3.42
CA LYS A 69 -11.76 -8.52 -4.40
C LYS A 69 -11.59 -7.03 -4.73
N ASN A 70 -11.22 -6.21 -3.76
CA ASN A 70 -10.95 -4.78 -3.97
C ASN A 70 -9.66 -4.56 -4.77
N ARG A 71 -8.56 -5.25 -4.44
CA ARG A 71 -7.31 -5.25 -5.22
C ARG A 71 -7.51 -5.76 -6.65
N SER A 72 -8.29 -6.83 -6.83
CA SER A 72 -8.65 -7.32 -8.17
C SER A 72 -9.39 -6.26 -9.01
N ARG A 73 -10.25 -5.44 -8.39
CA ARG A 73 -10.91 -4.32 -9.08
C ARG A 73 -9.92 -3.24 -9.52
N VAL A 74 -8.92 -2.92 -8.70
CA VAL A 74 -7.83 -1.99 -9.07
C VAL A 74 -7.08 -2.52 -10.29
N LEU A 75 -6.64 -3.78 -10.24
CA LEU A 75 -5.92 -4.41 -11.36
C LEU A 75 -6.74 -4.43 -12.66
N LYS A 76 -8.07 -4.60 -12.57
CA LYS A 76 -8.97 -4.52 -13.73
C LYS A 76 -9.07 -3.09 -14.28
N LYS A 77 -9.22 -2.09 -13.41
CA LYS A 77 -9.29 -0.67 -13.81
C LYS A 77 -8.00 -0.17 -14.45
N LEU A 78 -6.85 -0.57 -13.93
CA LEU A 78 -5.54 -0.22 -14.47
C LEU A 78 -5.14 -1.03 -15.72
N GLY A 79 -5.90 -2.10 -16.03
CA GLY A 79 -5.68 -2.95 -17.20
C GLY A 79 -4.57 -3.98 -17.02
N HIS A 80 -4.20 -4.33 -15.79
CA HIS A 80 -3.25 -5.43 -15.51
C HIS A 80 -3.89 -6.80 -15.69
N ILE A 81 -5.20 -6.91 -15.44
CA ILE A 81 -6.01 -8.12 -15.70
C ILE A 81 -7.31 -7.72 -16.40
N ASN A 82 -7.90 -8.62 -17.19
CA ASN A 82 -9.19 -8.37 -17.83
C ASN A 82 -10.39 -8.71 -16.90
N ALA A 83 -11.62 -8.61 -17.43
CA ALA A 83 -12.84 -8.90 -16.69
C ALA A 83 -12.88 -10.33 -16.11
N ASP A 84 -12.30 -11.30 -16.83
CA ASP A 84 -12.24 -12.71 -16.44
C ASP A 84 -11.06 -13.03 -15.50
N GLY A 85 -10.23 -12.04 -15.17
CA GLY A 85 -9.05 -12.21 -14.31
C GLY A 85 -7.81 -12.73 -15.03
N VAL A 86 -7.79 -12.72 -16.36
CA VAL A 86 -6.64 -13.10 -17.17
C VAL A 86 -5.63 -11.94 -17.25
N VAL A 87 -4.36 -12.25 -16.97
CA VAL A 87 -3.24 -11.29 -16.98
C VAL A 87 -3.00 -10.70 -18.37
N GLN A 88 -2.91 -9.37 -18.44
CA GLN A 88 -2.64 -8.58 -19.65
C GLN A 88 -1.17 -8.16 -19.75
N LEU A 89 -0.78 -7.45 -20.81
CA LEU A 89 0.60 -6.98 -21.02
C LEU A 89 1.14 -6.16 -19.84
N LYS A 90 0.36 -5.20 -19.32
CA LYS A 90 0.71 -4.44 -18.10
C LYS A 90 0.95 -5.37 -16.91
N GLY A 91 0.08 -6.35 -16.71
CA GLY A 91 0.23 -7.34 -15.64
C GLY A 91 1.51 -8.17 -15.78
N ARG A 92 1.87 -8.58 -17.00
CA ARG A 92 3.12 -9.31 -17.26
C ARG A 92 4.37 -8.48 -16.95
N ALA A 93 4.37 -7.20 -17.32
CA ALA A 93 5.46 -6.28 -16.97
C ALA A 93 5.57 -6.11 -15.45
N ALA A 94 4.44 -5.86 -14.77
CA ALA A 94 4.39 -5.69 -13.32
C ALA A 94 4.93 -6.91 -12.55
N CYS A 95 4.66 -8.13 -13.03
CA CYS A 95 5.18 -9.36 -12.41
C CYS A 95 6.71 -9.50 -12.43
N LEU A 96 7.44 -8.66 -13.17
CA LEU A 96 8.90 -8.69 -13.26
C LEU A 96 9.57 -7.63 -12.37
N ILE A 97 8.78 -6.86 -11.60
CA ILE A 97 9.25 -5.79 -10.73
C ILE A 97 9.08 -6.23 -9.28
N ASP A 98 10.16 -6.12 -8.50
CA ASP A 98 10.20 -6.51 -7.08
C ASP A 98 10.82 -5.41 -6.19
N THR A 99 11.64 -4.52 -6.78
CA THR A 99 12.46 -3.57 -6.00
C THR A 99 11.75 -2.23 -5.70
N GLY A 100 10.54 -2.00 -6.22
CA GLY A 100 9.73 -0.78 -6.05
C GLY A 100 8.24 -1.02 -6.35
N ASP A 101 7.41 0.04 -6.36
CA ASP A 101 5.97 -0.06 -6.64
C ASP A 101 5.71 -0.47 -8.10
N GLU A 102 5.26 -1.71 -8.26
CA GLU A 102 5.08 -2.39 -9.54
C GLU A 102 3.93 -1.80 -10.36
N LEU A 103 2.90 -1.26 -9.71
CA LEU A 103 1.76 -0.65 -10.41
C LEU A 103 2.17 0.70 -10.98
N LEU A 104 2.81 1.54 -10.16
CA LEU A 104 3.20 2.89 -10.56
C LEU A 104 4.23 2.88 -11.68
N VAL A 105 5.31 2.10 -11.56
CA VAL A 105 6.34 2.11 -12.61
C VAL A 105 5.83 1.49 -13.92
N THR A 106 4.95 0.47 -13.83
CA THR A 106 4.29 -0.08 -15.02
C THR A 106 3.38 0.96 -15.67
N GLU A 107 2.63 1.76 -14.90
CA GLU A 107 1.78 2.81 -15.48
C GLU A 107 2.63 3.85 -16.23
N LEU A 108 3.79 4.22 -15.69
CA LEU A 108 4.75 5.13 -16.34
C LEU A 108 5.41 4.55 -17.60
N MET A 109 5.61 3.24 -17.65
CA MET A 109 6.08 2.55 -18.86
C MET A 109 5.04 2.65 -19.98
N PHE A 110 3.75 2.47 -19.66
CA PHE A 110 2.68 2.39 -20.65
C PHE A 110 2.04 3.73 -21.00
N ASN A 111 2.16 4.76 -20.16
CA ASN A 111 1.69 6.12 -20.48
C ASN A 111 2.71 6.94 -21.29
N GLY A 112 3.89 6.37 -21.55
CA GLY A 112 4.95 6.99 -22.34
C GLY A 112 5.86 7.96 -21.58
N THR A 113 5.78 8.07 -20.24
CA THR A 113 6.64 8.98 -19.46
C THR A 113 8.12 8.74 -19.74
N PHE A 114 8.56 7.48 -19.85
CA PHE A 114 9.97 7.16 -20.12
C PHE A 114 10.39 7.38 -21.58
N ASN A 115 9.46 7.57 -22.53
CA ASN A 115 9.80 7.67 -23.95
C ASN A 115 10.55 8.97 -24.27
N ASP A 116 10.17 10.07 -23.63
CA ASP A 116 10.74 11.41 -23.86
C ASP A 116 12.04 11.67 -23.08
N LEU A 117 12.42 10.77 -22.17
CA LEU A 117 13.58 10.94 -21.30
C LEU A 117 14.86 10.39 -21.94
N ASP A 118 15.99 11.03 -21.69
CA ASP A 118 17.30 10.37 -21.90
C ASP A 118 17.58 9.34 -20.80
N HIS A 119 18.60 8.50 -20.98
CA HIS A 119 18.91 7.42 -20.03
C HIS A 119 19.40 7.93 -18.66
N HIS A 120 19.97 9.14 -18.57
CA HIS A 120 20.35 9.78 -17.30
C HIS A 120 19.11 10.27 -16.54
N GLN A 121 18.16 10.89 -17.24
CA GLN A 121 16.86 11.27 -16.68
C GLN A 121 16.05 10.05 -16.24
N VAL A 122 16.15 8.93 -16.96
CA VAL A 122 15.55 7.65 -16.54
C VAL A 122 16.18 7.15 -15.24
N ALA A 123 17.52 7.13 -15.13
CA ALA A 123 18.19 6.73 -13.88
C ALA A 123 17.75 7.60 -12.70
N ALA A 124 17.70 8.93 -12.91
CA ALA A 124 17.24 9.89 -11.92
C ALA A 124 15.79 9.62 -11.50
N LEU A 125 14.84 9.51 -12.44
CA LEU A 125 13.43 9.24 -12.12
C LEU A 125 13.23 7.89 -11.43
N ALA A 126 13.93 6.85 -11.88
CA ALA A 126 13.88 5.51 -11.27
C ALA A 126 14.42 5.50 -9.83
N SER A 127 15.33 6.42 -9.49
CA SER A 127 15.83 6.55 -8.11
C SER A 127 14.73 6.88 -7.10
N CYS A 128 13.63 7.53 -7.54
CA CYS A 128 12.50 7.89 -6.68
C CYS A 128 11.77 6.67 -6.09
N PHE A 129 11.89 5.49 -6.73
CA PHE A 129 11.28 4.25 -6.27
C PHE A 129 12.10 3.55 -5.19
N ILE A 130 13.37 3.93 -5.04
CA ILE A 130 14.28 3.26 -4.12
C ILE A 130 14.15 3.89 -2.73
N PRO A 131 13.82 3.10 -1.69
CA PRO A 131 13.80 3.60 -0.32
C PRO A 131 15.17 4.16 0.08
N VAL A 132 15.15 5.39 0.59
CA VAL A 132 16.31 6.08 1.15
C VAL A 132 15.86 6.91 2.35
N ASP A 133 16.81 7.19 3.25
CA ASP A 133 16.62 8.12 4.36
C ASP A 133 16.12 9.48 3.83
N LYS A 134 15.19 10.12 4.55
CA LYS A 134 14.73 11.47 4.19
C LYS A 134 15.89 12.44 4.40
N SER A 135 16.15 13.26 3.40
CA SER A 135 17.06 14.41 3.52
C SER A 135 16.39 15.53 4.33
N SER A 136 17.16 16.22 5.15
CA SER A 136 16.72 17.43 5.85
C SER A 136 16.91 18.70 5.01
N GLU A 137 17.65 18.59 3.91
CA GLU A 137 17.90 19.68 2.97
C GLU A 137 16.74 19.86 1.96
N GLN A 138 16.59 21.08 1.47
CA GLN A 138 15.62 21.36 0.42
C GLN A 138 16.10 20.78 -0.90
N ILE A 139 15.27 19.94 -1.52
CA ILE A 139 15.56 19.30 -2.80
C ILE A 139 15.59 20.37 -3.91
N ASN A 140 16.80 20.71 -4.36
CA ASN A 140 17.01 21.64 -5.47
C ASN A 140 17.11 20.87 -6.78
N LEU A 141 15.95 20.55 -7.37
CA LEU A 141 15.88 19.82 -8.64
C LEU A 141 16.23 20.70 -9.84
N ARG A 142 17.00 20.14 -10.78
CA ARG A 142 17.21 20.72 -12.10
C ARG A 142 15.89 20.84 -12.86
N MET A 143 15.77 21.88 -13.68
CA MET A 143 14.55 22.14 -14.48
C MET A 143 14.16 20.94 -15.37
N GLU A 144 15.16 20.23 -15.91
CA GLU A 144 14.95 19.04 -16.76
C GLU A 144 14.40 17.82 -16.02
N LEU A 145 14.44 17.83 -14.68
CA LEU A 145 13.94 16.75 -13.81
C LEU A 145 12.58 17.08 -13.17
N ALA A 146 12.16 18.34 -13.21
CA ALA A 146 10.90 18.79 -12.61
C ALA A 146 9.67 18.18 -13.31
N LYS A 147 9.62 18.20 -14.64
CA LYS A 147 8.50 17.63 -15.41
C LYS A 147 8.35 16.12 -15.20
N PRO A 148 9.41 15.30 -15.30
CA PRO A 148 9.32 13.87 -15.01
C PRO A 148 8.84 13.56 -13.59
N LEU A 149 9.33 14.30 -12.59
CA LEU A 149 8.89 14.14 -11.20
C LEU A 149 7.40 14.47 -11.03
N GLN A 150 6.93 15.54 -11.67
CA GLN A 150 5.51 15.90 -11.64
C GLN A 150 4.65 14.78 -12.25
N GLN A 151 5.03 14.24 -13.41
CA GLN A 151 4.30 13.14 -14.05
C GLN A 151 4.24 11.87 -13.18
N LEU A 152 5.34 11.58 -12.45
CA LEU A 152 5.40 10.50 -11.47
C LEU A 152 4.42 10.72 -10.31
N GLN A 153 4.40 11.93 -9.74
CA GLN A 153 3.49 12.29 -8.64
C GLN A 153 2.02 12.27 -9.07
N GLU A 154 1.71 12.77 -10.26
CA GLU A 154 0.35 12.73 -10.83
C GLU A 154 -0.12 11.29 -11.06
N SER A 155 0.77 10.42 -11.55
CA SER A 155 0.45 9.00 -11.76
C SER A 155 0.24 8.27 -10.42
N ALA A 156 1.06 8.57 -9.41
CA ALA A 156 0.89 8.01 -8.06
C ALA A 156 -0.44 8.45 -7.43
N ARG A 157 -0.79 9.73 -7.55
CA ARG A 157 -2.06 10.28 -7.07
C ARG A 157 -3.25 9.59 -7.72
N LYS A 158 -3.22 9.42 -9.05
CA LYS A 158 -4.27 8.73 -9.81
C LYS A 158 -4.43 7.27 -9.38
N ILE A 159 -3.33 6.56 -9.12
CA ILE A 159 -3.40 5.18 -8.62
C ILE A 159 -4.04 5.13 -7.24
N ALA A 160 -3.65 6.01 -6.31
CA ALA A 160 -4.27 6.09 -4.98
C ALA A 160 -5.77 6.42 -5.03
N GLU A 161 -6.19 7.33 -5.93
CA GLU A 161 -7.61 7.62 -6.17
C GLU A 161 -8.37 6.37 -6.67
N ILE A 162 -7.80 5.63 -7.62
CA ILE A 162 -8.38 4.37 -8.11
C ILE A 162 -8.47 3.33 -6.99
N GLN A 163 -7.47 3.26 -6.10
CA GLN A 163 -7.50 2.36 -4.94
C GLN A 163 -8.66 2.71 -3.99
N ASN A 164 -8.86 4.00 -3.70
CA ASN A 164 -9.99 4.49 -2.90
C ASN A 164 -11.34 4.20 -3.55
N GLU A 165 -11.49 4.46 -4.85
CA GLU A 165 -12.70 4.11 -5.61
C GLU A 165 -13.01 2.60 -5.55
N CYS A 166 -11.98 1.77 -5.41
CA CYS A 166 -12.09 0.32 -5.28
C CYS A 166 -12.30 -0.16 -3.83
N LYS A 167 -12.55 0.75 -2.88
CA LYS A 167 -12.78 0.48 -1.45
C LYS A 167 -11.56 -0.04 -0.70
N LEU A 168 -10.35 0.37 -1.11
CA LEU A 168 -9.16 0.23 -0.30
C LEU A 168 -8.99 1.53 0.50
N GLU A 169 -8.64 1.41 1.78
CA GLU A 169 -8.40 2.57 2.65
C GLU A 169 -6.97 3.07 2.42
N VAL A 170 -6.80 3.97 1.45
CA VAL A 170 -5.49 4.53 1.09
C VAL A 170 -5.52 6.05 1.23
N ASN A 171 -4.67 6.61 2.07
CA ASN A 171 -4.46 8.05 2.07
C ASN A 171 -3.63 8.44 0.83
N VAL A 172 -4.19 9.32 0.00
CA VAL A 172 -3.59 9.71 -1.29
C VAL A 172 -2.25 10.39 -1.09
N ASP A 173 -2.16 11.34 -0.17
CA ASP A 173 -0.93 12.11 0.04
C ASP A 173 0.15 11.24 0.70
N GLU A 174 -0.24 10.36 1.63
CA GLU A 174 0.67 9.38 2.24
C GLU A 174 1.21 8.37 1.21
N TYR A 175 0.37 7.90 0.28
CA TYR A 175 0.81 7.02 -0.81
C TYR A 175 1.81 7.74 -1.73
N VAL A 176 1.53 8.99 -2.13
CA VAL A 176 2.46 9.77 -2.95
C VAL A 176 3.79 9.99 -2.23
N GLU A 177 3.77 10.40 -0.95
CA GLU A 177 4.99 10.66 -0.17
C GLU A 177 5.81 9.39 0.08
N SER A 178 5.15 8.26 0.35
CA SER A 178 5.82 7.00 0.64
C SER A 178 6.38 6.32 -0.61
N THR A 179 5.75 6.50 -1.78
CA THR A 179 6.17 5.86 -3.02
C THR A 179 7.14 6.71 -3.84
N VAL A 180 7.03 8.05 -3.77
CA VAL A 180 7.86 8.98 -4.54
C VAL A 180 8.88 9.67 -3.65
N ARG A 181 10.15 9.22 -3.72
CA ARG A 181 11.25 9.72 -2.88
C ARG A 181 12.33 10.46 -3.71
N PRO A 182 12.16 11.75 -4.02
CA PRO A 182 13.03 12.47 -4.95
C PRO A 182 14.41 12.88 -4.38
N PHE A 183 14.76 12.47 -3.15
CA PHE A 183 15.93 12.97 -2.41
C PHE A 183 17.28 12.73 -3.11
N LEU A 184 17.43 11.64 -3.86
CA LEU A 184 18.66 11.33 -4.60
C LEU A 184 18.56 11.60 -6.10
N MET A 185 17.48 12.22 -6.58
CA MET A 185 17.20 12.35 -8.00
C MET A 185 18.31 13.14 -8.73
N ASP A 186 18.75 14.28 -8.17
CA ASP A 186 19.83 15.08 -8.77
C ASP A 186 21.23 14.45 -8.57
N VAL A 187 21.46 13.81 -7.43
CA VAL A 187 22.69 13.05 -7.12
C VAL A 187 22.91 11.95 -8.16
N ILE A 188 21.89 11.14 -8.42
CA ILE A 188 21.94 10.05 -9.40
C ILE A 188 22.07 10.60 -10.82
N TYR A 189 21.41 11.71 -11.13
CA TYR A 189 21.57 12.37 -12.43
C TYR A 189 23.02 12.79 -12.69
N CYS A 190 23.62 13.57 -11.78
CA CYS A 190 25.02 13.99 -11.87
C CYS A 190 25.98 12.81 -11.93
N TRP A 191 25.74 11.78 -11.11
CA TRP A 191 26.53 10.56 -11.13
C TRP A 191 26.43 9.85 -12.47
N SER A 192 25.23 9.67 -13.03
CA SER A 192 25.08 9.02 -14.33
C SER A 192 25.80 9.77 -15.46
N LYS A 193 25.96 11.10 -15.34
CA LYS A 193 26.69 11.96 -16.28
C LYS A 193 28.21 12.02 -16.07
N GLY A 194 28.75 11.34 -15.05
CA GLY A 194 30.20 11.22 -14.85
C GLY A 194 30.79 12.03 -13.69
N ALA A 195 29.99 12.73 -12.88
CA ALA A 195 30.50 13.48 -11.71
C ALA A 195 31.29 12.58 -10.74
N THR A 196 32.29 13.11 -10.07
CA THR A 196 33.05 12.36 -9.06
C THR A 196 32.20 12.08 -7.82
N PHE A 197 32.60 11.09 -7.01
CA PHE A 197 31.87 10.78 -5.78
C PHE A 197 31.92 11.95 -4.79
N ALA A 198 33.07 12.64 -4.73
CA ALA A 198 33.27 13.81 -3.88
C ALA A 198 32.33 14.97 -4.25
N GLU A 199 32.01 15.17 -5.53
CA GLU A 199 31.07 16.20 -5.97
C GLU A 199 29.63 15.85 -5.57
N VAL A 200 29.20 14.61 -5.78
CA VAL A 200 27.78 14.24 -5.56
C VAL A 200 27.41 14.14 -4.08
N ILE A 201 28.35 13.81 -3.18
CA ILE A 201 28.09 13.79 -1.73
C ILE A 201 27.97 15.21 -1.15
N GLN A 202 28.43 16.24 -1.85
CA GLN A 202 28.24 17.64 -1.45
C GLN A 202 26.85 18.17 -1.80
N MET A 203 26.06 17.42 -2.56
CA MET A 203 24.72 17.81 -3.03
C MET A 203 23.60 17.37 -2.08
N THR A 204 23.91 16.58 -1.06
CA THR A 204 22.93 16.02 -0.13
C THR A 204 23.56 15.75 1.23
N ASP A 205 22.76 15.84 2.29
CA ASP A 205 23.10 15.42 3.65
C ASP A 205 22.94 13.90 3.89
N ILE A 206 22.51 13.12 2.90
CA ILE A 206 22.36 11.67 3.02
C ILE A 206 23.75 11.00 3.12
N PHE A 207 23.92 10.14 4.11
CA PHE A 207 25.17 9.40 4.34
C PHE A 207 25.64 8.64 3.09
N GLU A 208 26.95 8.66 2.86
CA GLU A 208 27.62 8.10 1.68
C GLU A 208 27.31 6.60 1.51
N GLY A 209 27.26 5.86 2.62
CA GLY A 209 26.90 4.45 2.62
C GLY A 209 25.46 4.20 2.18
N SER A 210 24.52 5.09 2.53
CA SER A 210 23.13 5.02 2.06
C SER A 210 23.06 5.31 0.56
N ILE A 211 23.80 6.31 0.05
CA ILE A 211 23.88 6.61 -1.40
C ILE A 211 24.39 5.39 -2.18
N ILE A 212 25.48 4.77 -1.73
CA ILE A 212 26.06 3.59 -2.40
C ILE A 212 25.07 2.42 -2.43
N ARG A 213 24.39 2.14 -1.31
CA ARG A 213 23.37 1.07 -1.25
C ARG A 213 22.20 1.36 -2.17
N SER A 214 21.69 2.59 -2.17
CA SER A 214 20.58 3.01 -3.03
C SER A 214 20.96 2.93 -4.51
N ALA A 215 22.18 3.30 -4.89
CA ALA A 215 22.66 3.16 -6.27
C ALA A 215 22.72 1.71 -6.75
N ARG A 216 23.14 0.77 -5.89
CA ARG A 216 23.14 -0.68 -6.22
C ARG A 216 21.73 -1.23 -6.37
N ARG A 217 20.84 -0.85 -5.45
CA ARG A 217 19.42 -1.25 -5.52
C ARG A 217 18.72 -0.63 -6.74
N LEU A 218 19.10 0.59 -7.12
CA LEU A 218 18.66 1.22 -8.36
C LEU A 218 19.13 0.45 -9.60
N ASP A 219 20.38 -0.04 -9.63
CA ASP A 219 20.87 -0.88 -10.72
C ASP A 219 20.05 -2.17 -10.87
N GLU A 220 19.71 -2.82 -9.76
CA GLU A 220 18.81 -3.99 -9.76
C GLU A 220 17.42 -3.63 -10.31
N PHE A 221 16.84 -2.53 -9.85
CA PHE A 221 15.55 -2.05 -10.32
C PHE A 221 15.56 -1.72 -11.83
N LEU A 222 16.59 -1.05 -12.33
CA LEU A 222 16.74 -0.77 -13.77
C LEU A 222 16.86 -2.06 -14.60
N ASN A 223 17.49 -3.11 -14.06
CA ASN A 223 17.54 -4.43 -14.71
C ASN A 223 16.17 -5.13 -14.71
N GLN A 224 15.34 -4.95 -13.68
CA GLN A 224 13.95 -5.39 -13.66
C GLN A 224 13.11 -4.64 -14.71
N LEU A 225 13.26 -3.32 -14.83
CA LEU A 225 12.57 -2.53 -15.85
C LEU A 225 12.99 -2.93 -17.26
N ARG A 226 14.28 -3.23 -17.48
CA ARG A 226 14.76 -3.80 -18.74
C ARG A 226 14.06 -5.12 -19.06
N ALA A 227 13.97 -6.04 -18.10
CA ALA A 227 13.28 -7.32 -18.27
C ALA A 227 11.77 -7.12 -18.55
N ALA A 228 11.14 -6.20 -17.84
CA ALA A 228 9.73 -5.83 -18.05
C ALA A 228 9.49 -5.29 -19.46
N ALA A 229 10.33 -4.37 -19.94
CA ALA A 229 10.27 -3.82 -21.30
C ALA A 229 10.45 -4.91 -22.36
N GLN A 230 11.42 -5.81 -22.16
CA GLN A 230 11.66 -6.94 -23.04
C GLN A 230 10.44 -7.87 -23.12
N ALA A 231 9.79 -8.16 -21.99
CA ALA A 231 8.64 -9.05 -21.90
C ALA A 231 7.39 -8.51 -22.63
N VAL A 232 7.29 -7.19 -22.82
CA VAL A 232 6.19 -6.54 -23.55
C VAL A 232 6.57 -6.11 -24.97
N GLY A 233 7.81 -6.35 -25.40
CA GLY A 233 8.30 -6.04 -26.75
C GLY A 233 8.75 -4.59 -26.97
N GLU A 234 8.95 -3.82 -25.91
CA GLU A 234 9.37 -2.41 -25.97
C GLU A 234 10.90 -2.27 -26.05
N VAL A 235 11.46 -2.53 -27.24
CA VAL A 235 12.92 -2.56 -27.49
C VAL A 235 13.61 -1.22 -27.19
N ASN A 236 12.94 -0.10 -27.40
CA ASN A 236 13.51 1.23 -27.14
C ASN A 236 13.65 1.47 -25.63
N LEU A 237 12.64 1.10 -24.83
CA LEU A 237 12.70 1.18 -23.38
C LEU A 237 13.73 0.22 -22.81
N GLU A 238 13.80 -1.01 -23.32
CA GLU A 238 14.82 -2.00 -22.94
C GLU A 238 16.24 -1.42 -23.06
N LYS A 239 16.57 -0.85 -24.23
CA LYS A 239 17.88 -0.20 -24.46
C LYS A 239 18.11 0.98 -23.54
N LYS A 240 17.09 1.79 -23.28
CA LYS A 240 17.18 2.97 -22.43
C LYS A 240 17.44 2.59 -20.97
N PHE A 241 16.74 1.58 -20.45
CA PHE A 241 16.97 1.05 -19.10
C PHE A 241 18.34 0.38 -18.97
N ALA A 242 18.80 -0.32 -20.01
CA ALA A 242 20.15 -0.88 -20.05
C ALA A 242 21.24 0.21 -19.99
N ALA A 243 21.11 1.25 -20.81
CA ALA A 243 22.04 2.39 -20.81
C ALA A 243 22.03 3.16 -19.47
N ALA A 244 20.85 3.31 -18.86
CA ALA A 244 20.71 3.92 -17.54
C ALA A 244 21.49 3.10 -16.49
N SER A 245 21.32 1.78 -16.45
CA SER A 245 22.05 0.88 -15.55
C SER A 245 23.57 0.96 -15.78
N GLU A 246 24.02 0.90 -17.03
CA GLU A 246 25.44 0.99 -17.38
C GLU A 246 26.08 2.31 -16.91
N SER A 247 25.38 3.43 -17.06
CA SER A 247 25.88 4.75 -16.65
C SER A 247 26.14 4.88 -15.14
N LEU A 248 25.50 4.05 -14.32
CA LEU A 248 25.70 4.03 -12.87
C LEU A 248 26.94 3.22 -12.46
N ARG A 249 27.31 2.20 -13.24
CA ARG A 249 28.31 1.16 -12.91
C ARG A 249 29.75 1.64 -13.04
N ARG A 250 30.15 2.57 -12.17
CA ARG A 250 31.53 3.08 -12.10
C ARG A 250 31.96 3.37 -10.67
N GLY A 251 33.26 3.62 -10.49
CA GLY A 251 33.84 4.14 -9.26
C GLY A 251 33.48 3.36 -7.98
N ILE A 252 33.40 4.10 -6.87
CA ILE A 252 33.19 3.54 -5.53
C ILE A 252 31.80 2.91 -5.35
N MET A 253 30.77 3.40 -6.07
CA MET A 253 29.39 2.88 -5.93
C MET A 253 29.30 1.39 -6.30
N PHE A 254 30.14 0.93 -7.22
CA PHE A 254 30.13 -0.45 -7.74
C PHE A 254 31.45 -1.20 -7.51
N SER A 255 32.26 -0.78 -6.53
CA SER A 255 33.46 -1.53 -6.14
C SER A 255 33.09 -2.83 -5.40
N ASN A 256 33.83 -3.91 -5.67
CA ASN A 256 33.58 -5.21 -5.06
C ASN A 256 33.83 -5.20 -3.54
N SER A 257 33.14 -6.09 -2.83
CA SER A 257 33.41 -6.36 -1.42
C SER A 257 34.81 -6.93 -1.24
N LEU A 258 35.43 -6.64 -0.09
CA LEU A 258 36.70 -7.27 0.32
C LEU A 258 36.53 -8.72 0.79
N TYR A 259 35.29 -9.16 1.04
CA TYR A 259 34.94 -10.51 1.53
C TYR A 259 34.50 -11.47 0.41
N LEU A 260 34.99 -11.27 -0.81
CA LEU A 260 34.76 -12.22 -1.92
C LEU A 260 35.24 -13.63 -1.57
#